data_AF-J6EQI5-F1
#
_entry.id   AF-J6EQI5-F1
#
_cell.length_a   1.000
_cell.length_b   1.000
_cell.length_c   1.000
_cell.angle_alpha   90.00
_cell.angle_beta   90.00
_cell.angle_gamma   90.00
#
_symmetry.space_group_name_H-M   'P 1'
#
loop_
_entity.id
_entity.type
_entity.pdbx_description
1 polymer ?
#
loop_
_entity_poly.entity_id
_entity_poly.type
_entity_poly.pdbx_seq_one_letter_code
_entity_poly.pdbx_strand_id
1 'polypeptide(L)'
;MGSLSRYILKSVADGFKDEQRLKIEMSDNKNLPECFHFNRERRMPIAQINGEDGFYMFPSQHSLENFEKTKKHSYELSPDAIGIPLFQIVNCTLPFCKTGRHNNRVRDEPYYKIFKFILRTADEPPPYAVAKIVASNSGLILYKVPLYDIYKSFSRTNIDYNFAGATSTEPNSLAMTHREGYRDLDTKVNGLNLRWHVTYSPVVINDHYKLTLLTDYELNRLDEDVIKIAKNRMKIDRKQQNGYNFVAAHYTREFATSIFRWVSQEAHLILGEYSTDQGSFGLNNIPPLTEELGCQSLLIHYIEYMNRQRKDTVAGERRRHNRMKLVSPTNVNLGMR
;
A
#
# COMPACT_ATOMS: atom_id res chain seq x y z
N MET A 1 -9.17 40.43 -7.77
CA MET A 1 -9.29 39.14 -8.52
C MET A 1 -7.94 38.41 -8.43
N GLY A 2 -7.58 37.67 -7.39
CA GLY A 2 -8.30 36.71 -6.55
C GLY A 2 -7.49 35.41 -6.63
N SER A 3 -6.52 35.21 -5.73
CA SER A 3 -5.57 34.07 -5.77
C SER A 3 -6.27 32.71 -5.72
N LEU A 4 -7.49 32.66 -5.17
CA LEU A 4 -8.37 31.50 -5.21
C LEU A 4 -8.71 31.04 -6.64
N SER A 5 -9.03 31.97 -7.56
CA SER A 5 -9.37 31.61 -8.94
C SER A 5 -8.19 31.00 -9.69
N ARG A 6 -6.95 31.44 -9.40
CA ARG A 6 -5.74 30.82 -9.96
C ARG A 6 -5.44 29.45 -9.35
N TYR A 7 -5.76 29.24 -8.07
CA TYR A 7 -5.57 27.93 -7.41
C TYR A 7 -6.56 26.90 -7.95
N ILE A 8 -7.82 27.30 -8.15
CA ILE A 8 -8.88 26.44 -8.72
C ILE A 8 -8.61 26.14 -10.20
N LEU A 9 -8.20 27.13 -11.00
CA LEU A 9 -7.86 26.90 -12.41
C LEU A 9 -6.61 26.03 -12.58
N LYS A 10 -5.64 26.13 -11.65
CA LYS A 10 -4.46 25.26 -11.62
C LYS A 10 -4.82 23.83 -11.20
N SER A 11 -5.69 23.64 -10.19
CA SER A 11 -6.12 22.30 -9.78
C SER A 11 -6.96 21.59 -10.85
N VAL A 12 -7.75 22.33 -11.62
CA VAL A 12 -8.52 21.77 -12.74
C VAL A 12 -7.60 21.44 -13.93
N ALA A 13 -6.63 22.31 -14.27
CA ALA A 13 -5.69 22.07 -15.35
C ALA A 13 -4.65 20.96 -15.04
N ASP A 14 -4.23 20.83 -13.77
CA ASP A 14 -3.39 19.73 -13.30
C ASP A 14 -4.22 18.41 -13.26
N GLY A 15 -5.48 18.47 -12.84
CA GLY A 15 -6.41 17.31 -12.87
C GLY A 15 -6.64 16.72 -14.28
N PHE A 16 -6.74 17.54 -15.32
CA PHE A 16 -6.86 17.05 -16.71
C PHE A 16 -5.56 16.44 -17.27
N LYS A 17 -4.38 16.81 -16.74
CA LYS A 17 -3.11 16.13 -17.07
C LYS A 17 -2.89 14.86 -16.25
N ASP A 18 -3.48 14.78 -15.06
CA ASP A 18 -3.36 13.66 -14.12
C ASP A 18 -4.19 12.43 -14.53
N GLU A 19 -5.35 12.60 -15.17
CA GLU A 19 -6.17 11.46 -15.64
C GLU A 19 -5.48 10.60 -16.72
N GLN A 20 -4.64 11.19 -17.57
CA GLN A 20 -3.84 10.41 -18.53
C GLN A 20 -2.63 9.72 -17.88
N ARG A 21 -2.12 10.25 -16.76
CA ARG A 21 -0.93 9.73 -16.06
C ARG A 21 -1.24 8.48 -15.22
N LEU A 22 -2.46 8.40 -14.70
CA LEU A 22 -2.96 7.30 -13.86
C LEU A 22 -3.81 6.28 -14.64
N LYS A 23 -3.87 6.42 -15.97
CA LYS A 23 -4.68 5.56 -16.83
C LYS A 23 -4.17 4.13 -16.78
N ILE A 24 -5.02 3.23 -16.32
CA ILE A 24 -4.81 1.79 -16.50
C ILE A 24 -5.04 1.43 -17.97
N GLU A 25 -4.13 0.66 -18.54
CA GLU A 25 -4.30 0.13 -19.89
C GLU A 25 -5.35 -0.99 -19.87
N MET A 26 -6.57 -0.69 -20.31
CA MET A 26 -7.58 -1.70 -20.61
C MET A 26 -7.15 -2.45 -21.86
N SER A 27 -7.13 -3.78 -21.80
CA SER A 27 -6.53 -4.55 -22.88
C SER A 27 -7.08 -5.98 -22.91
N ASP A 28 -7.61 -6.39 -24.05
CA ASP A 28 -7.85 -7.80 -24.39
C ASP A 28 -6.68 -8.37 -25.23
N ASN A 29 -5.50 -7.76 -25.10
CA ASN A 29 -4.35 -8.08 -25.92
C ASN A 29 -3.87 -9.50 -25.61
N LYS A 30 -3.90 -10.37 -26.63
CA LYS A 30 -3.45 -11.77 -26.55
C LYS A 30 -1.98 -11.92 -26.15
N ASN A 31 -1.17 -10.86 -26.25
CA ASN A 31 0.23 -10.86 -25.83
C ASN A 31 0.40 -10.65 -24.32
N LEU A 32 -0.66 -10.25 -23.60
CA LEU A 32 -0.67 -10.15 -22.15
C LEU A 32 -1.28 -11.42 -21.55
N PRO A 33 -0.78 -11.87 -20.38
CA PRO A 33 -1.43 -12.92 -19.59
C PRO A 33 -2.91 -12.61 -19.31
N GLU A 34 -3.75 -13.64 -19.28
CA GLU A 34 -5.21 -13.53 -19.10
C GLU A 34 -5.60 -12.80 -17.82
N CYS A 35 -4.81 -12.93 -16.74
CA CYS A 35 -5.04 -12.21 -15.50
C CYS A 35 -4.92 -10.67 -15.63
N PHE A 36 -4.43 -10.17 -16.77
CA PHE A 36 -4.32 -8.75 -17.10
C PHE A 36 -5.30 -8.30 -18.19
N HIS A 37 -6.28 -9.15 -18.54
CA HIS A 37 -7.35 -8.77 -19.48
C HIS A 37 -8.42 -7.96 -18.76
N PHE A 38 -8.13 -6.68 -18.58
CA PHE A 38 -8.95 -5.78 -17.79
C PHE A 38 -10.11 -5.18 -18.59
N ASN A 39 -11.30 -5.20 -17.99
CA ASN A 39 -12.50 -4.57 -18.53
C ASN A 39 -13.04 -3.43 -17.65
N ARG A 40 -12.38 -3.15 -16.52
CA ARG A 40 -12.77 -2.14 -15.53
C ARG A 40 -11.55 -1.57 -14.80
N GLU A 41 -11.61 -0.29 -14.44
CA GLU A 41 -10.73 0.32 -13.45
C GLU A 41 -11.42 0.32 -12.07
N ARG A 42 -10.70 -0.12 -11.03
CA ARG A 42 -11.12 0.01 -9.64
C ARG A 42 -10.20 0.98 -8.90
N ARG A 43 -10.81 1.87 -8.10
CA ARG A 43 -10.11 2.81 -7.22
C ARG A 43 -10.41 2.48 -5.77
N MET A 44 -9.39 2.05 -5.03
CA MET A 44 -9.47 1.61 -3.64
C MET A 44 -8.72 2.61 -2.76
N PRO A 45 -9.44 3.51 -2.07
CA PRO A 45 -8.78 4.49 -1.21
C PRO A 45 -8.25 3.81 0.05
N ILE A 46 -7.09 4.30 0.50
CA ILE A 46 -6.48 3.97 1.78
C ILE A 46 -6.71 5.14 2.72
N ALA A 47 -7.24 4.87 3.90
CA ALA A 47 -7.55 5.89 4.89
C ALA A 47 -7.02 5.51 6.28
N GLN A 48 -6.70 6.54 7.06
CA GLN A 48 -6.44 6.44 8.48
C GLN A 48 -7.70 6.88 9.26
N ILE A 49 -8.11 6.08 10.23
CA ILE A 49 -9.26 6.38 11.08
C ILE A 49 -8.75 6.83 12.46
N ASN A 50 -9.23 7.98 12.93
CA ASN A 50 -8.79 8.53 14.21
C ASN A 50 -9.18 7.63 15.38
N GLY A 51 -8.21 7.35 16.24
CA GLY A 51 -8.36 6.46 17.40
C GLY A 51 -8.41 4.97 17.05
N GLU A 52 -8.17 4.59 15.79
CA GLU A 52 -7.99 3.19 15.39
C GLU A 52 -6.53 2.95 14.96
N ASP A 53 -6.07 1.72 15.13
CA ASP A 53 -4.71 1.35 14.74
C ASP A 53 -4.61 1.08 13.23
N GLY A 54 -3.63 1.74 12.61
CA GLY A 54 -3.20 1.48 11.25
C GLY A 54 -4.06 2.07 10.15
N PHE A 55 -4.06 1.41 8.99
CA PHE A 55 -4.66 1.92 7.77
C PHE A 55 -5.69 0.95 7.22
N TYR A 56 -6.76 1.51 6.67
CA TYR A 56 -7.89 0.80 6.13
C TYR A 56 -7.94 1.02 4.63
N MET A 57 -8.21 -0.03 3.87
CA MET A 57 -8.47 0.06 2.44
C MET A 57 -9.94 -0.19 2.19
N PHE A 58 -10.58 0.71 1.45
CA PHE A 58 -11.98 0.54 1.04
C PHE A 58 -12.04 -0.01 -0.39
N PRO A 59 -13.06 -0.84 -0.70
CA PRO A 59 -13.21 -1.45 -2.02
C PRO A 59 -13.53 -0.45 -3.14
N SER A 60 -14.00 0.76 -2.78
CA SER A 60 -14.27 1.86 -3.69
C SER A 60 -14.27 3.22 -2.98
N GLN A 61 -14.17 4.30 -3.74
CA GLN A 61 -14.40 5.66 -3.23
C GLN A 61 -15.80 5.81 -2.61
N HIS A 62 -16.81 5.23 -3.25
CA HIS A 62 -18.19 5.28 -2.76
C HIS A 62 -18.35 4.60 -1.39
N SER A 63 -17.64 3.48 -1.17
CA SER A 63 -17.62 2.81 0.14
C SER A 63 -16.98 3.70 1.21
N LEU A 64 -15.85 4.36 0.93
CA LEU A 64 -15.24 5.31 1.86
C LEU A 64 -16.19 6.47 2.20
N GLU A 65 -16.82 7.07 1.20
CA GLU A 65 -17.78 8.18 1.41
C GLU A 65 -18.99 7.74 2.24
N ASN A 66 -19.48 6.50 2.05
CA ASN A 66 -20.58 5.98 2.85
C ASN A 66 -20.16 5.73 4.31
N PHE A 67 -18.93 5.24 4.52
CA PHE A 67 -18.34 5.11 5.85
C PHE A 67 -18.22 6.47 6.56
N GLU A 68 -17.79 7.52 5.83
CA GLU A 68 -17.70 8.87 6.37
C GLU A 68 -19.06 9.45 6.83
N LYS A 69 -20.16 9.04 6.17
CA LYS A 69 -21.51 9.51 6.47
C LYS A 69 -22.15 8.79 7.66
N THR A 70 -21.91 7.49 7.82
CA THR A 70 -22.63 6.64 8.79
C THR A 70 -22.15 6.79 10.25
N LYS A 71 -21.09 7.57 10.51
CA LYS A 71 -20.44 7.79 11.83
C LYS A 71 -19.94 6.49 12.50
N LYS A 72 -18.87 6.60 13.30
CA LYS A 72 -18.09 5.50 13.92
C LYS A 72 -18.88 4.39 14.65
N HIS A 73 -20.16 4.57 15.00
CA HIS A 73 -20.87 3.74 15.98
C HIS A 73 -22.11 2.98 15.47
N SER A 74 -22.51 3.16 14.22
CA SER A 74 -23.59 2.37 13.62
C SER A 74 -23.17 1.88 12.25
N TYR A 75 -22.53 0.71 12.21
CA TYR A 75 -22.42 -0.04 10.96
C TYR A 75 -23.82 -0.45 10.55
N GLU A 76 -24.50 0.32 9.72
CA GLU A 76 -25.73 -0.13 9.07
C GLU A 76 -25.31 -1.14 7.99
N LEU A 77 -25.46 -2.44 8.29
CA LEU A 77 -25.02 -3.47 7.37
C LEU A 77 -26.04 -3.58 6.24
N SER A 78 -25.54 -3.42 5.02
CA SER A 78 -26.28 -3.65 3.79
C SER A 78 -25.76 -4.92 3.10
N PRO A 79 -26.59 -5.66 2.35
CA PRO A 79 -26.14 -6.82 1.58
C PRO A 79 -25.00 -6.53 0.60
N ASP A 80 -24.93 -5.29 0.09
CA ASP A 80 -23.87 -4.85 -0.81
C ASP A 80 -22.57 -4.51 -0.07
N ALA A 81 -22.59 -4.46 1.27
CA ALA A 81 -21.45 -4.14 2.12
C ALA A 81 -20.78 -2.77 1.79
N ILE A 82 -21.55 -1.79 1.31
CA ILE A 82 -21.06 -0.44 1.03
C ILE A 82 -20.84 0.29 2.36
N GLY A 83 -19.70 0.96 2.52
CA GLY A 83 -19.31 1.58 3.79
C GLY A 83 -18.38 0.70 4.62
N ILE A 84 -18.11 -0.53 4.19
CA ILE A 84 -17.25 -1.46 4.93
C ILE A 84 -15.85 -1.47 4.28
N PRO A 85 -14.76 -1.30 5.06
CA PRO A 85 -13.41 -1.46 4.54
C PRO A 85 -13.17 -2.91 4.10
N LEU A 86 -12.40 -3.13 3.04
CA LEU A 86 -12.01 -4.47 2.60
C LEU A 86 -10.90 -5.04 3.48
N PHE A 87 -9.89 -4.22 3.75
CA PHE A 87 -8.72 -4.61 4.53
C PHE A 87 -8.38 -3.59 5.60
N GLN A 88 -7.70 -4.07 6.64
CA GLN A 88 -6.97 -3.25 7.59
C GLN A 88 -5.57 -3.82 7.77
N ILE A 89 -4.57 -2.98 7.62
CA ILE A 89 -3.18 -3.31 7.97
C ILE A 89 -2.83 -2.64 9.30
N VAL A 90 -2.13 -3.36 10.17
CA VAL A 90 -1.63 -2.83 11.44
C VAL A 90 -0.15 -3.14 11.61
N ASN A 91 0.55 -2.26 12.32
CA ASN A 91 1.94 -2.48 12.69
C ASN A 91 2.01 -3.17 14.07
N CYS A 92 2.62 -4.35 14.13
CA CYS A 92 2.72 -5.15 15.35
C CYS A 92 3.92 -4.79 16.22
N THR A 93 4.83 -3.93 15.74
CA THR A 93 6.10 -3.67 16.42
C THR A 93 6.04 -2.64 17.57
N LEU A 94 4.93 -1.90 17.72
CA LEU A 94 4.62 -0.83 18.70
C LEU A 94 5.75 0.19 19.05
N PRO A 95 5.42 1.46 19.38
CA PRO A 95 6.36 2.57 19.28
C PRO A 95 7.28 2.82 20.50
N PHE A 96 7.27 1.98 21.55
CA PHE A 96 7.89 2.31 22.85
C PHE A 96 8.94 1.32 23.41
N CYS A 97 9.35 0.29 22.67
CA CYS A 97 10.33 -0.66 23.19
C CYS A 97 11.69 -0.61 22.46
N LYS A 98 12.58 0.16 23.07
CA LYS A 98 14.03 -0.05 23.18
C LYS A 98 14.88 0.40 21.99
N THR A 99 15.31 1.65 22.11
CA THR A 99 16.75 2.00 22.05
C THR A 99 17.60 0.86 22.62
N GLY A 100 18.13 0.02 21.74
CA GLY A 100 18.95 -1.11 22.16
C GLY A 100 19.40 -1.87 20.94
N ARG A 101 20.67 -1.72 20.58
CA ARG A 101 21.40 -2.66 19.73
C ARG A 101 21.18 -4.07 20.28
N HIS A 102 20.21 -4.81 19.76
CA HIS A 102 20.09 -6.23 19.99
C HIS A 102 20.23 -6.95 18.66
N ASN A 103 21.45 -7.43 18.46
CA ASN A 103 21.84 -8.38 17.43
C ASN A 103 21.02 -9.67 17.55
N ASN A 104 20.64 -10.23 16.41
CA ASN A 104 20.51 -11.67 16.16
C ASN A 104 19.57 -12.48 17.07
N ARG A 105 18.29 -12.11 17.14
CA ARG A 105 17.24 -13.13 17.34
C ARG A 105 16.19 -12.96 16.26
N VAL A 106 16.03 -13.98 15.41
CA VAL A 106 14.87 -14.15 14.55
C VAL A 106 13.66 -14.07 15.46
N ARG A 107 12.89 -12.99 15.36
CA ARG A 107 11.61 -12.91 16.05
C ARG A 107 10.62 -13.63 15.14
N ASP A 108 10.00 -14.69 15.64
CA ASP A 108 8.80 -15.32 15.04
C ASP A 108 7.56 -14.40 15.19
N GLU A 109 7.76 -13.10 15.35
CA GLU A 109 6.70 -12.11 15.46
C GLU A 109 6.55 -11.39 14.12
N PRO A 110 5.32 -11.29 13.58
CA PRO A 110 5.09 -10.56 12.36
C PRO A 110 5.34 -9.07 12.56
N TYR A 111 5.89 -8.43 11.54
CA TYR A 111 6.10 -6.98 11.51
C TYR A 111 4.77 -6.23 11.30
N TYR A 112 3.92 -6.78 10.44
CA TYR A 112 2.60 -6.25 10.15
C TYR A 112 1.58 -7.38 10.11
N LYS A 113 0.31 -7.04 10.35
CA LYS A 113 -0.83 -7.94 10.13
C LYS A 113 -1.85 -7.28 9.22
N ILE A 114 -2.35 -8.03 8.24
CA ILE A 114 -3.48 -7.64 7.41
C ILE A 114 -4.69 -8.44 7.87
N PHE A 115 -5.79 -7.74 8.13
CA PHE A 115 -7.09 -8.31 8.37
C PHE A 115 -8.01 -8.04 7.19
N LYS A 116 -8.89 -8.99 6.89
CA LYS A 116 -9.97 -8.86 5.91
C LYS A 116 -11.31 -8.71 6.62
N PHE A 117 -12.21 -7.93 6.05
CA PHE A 117 -13.60 -7.87 6.48
C PHE A 117 -14.47 -8.73 5.59
N ILE A 118 -15.35 -9.53 6.19
CA ILE A 118 -16.24 -10.45 5.49
C ILE A 118 -17.64 -10.28 6.05
N LEU A 119 -18.61 -10.04 5.16
CA LEU A 119 -20.02 -10.01 5.50
C LEU A 119 -20.63 -11.41 5.26
N ARG A 120 -21.45 -11.87 6.20
CA ARG A 120 -22.21 -13.11 6.12
C ARG A 120 -23.64 -12.89 6.56
N THR A 121 -24.56 -13.76 6.14
CA THR A 121 -25.88 -13.82 6.77
C THR A 121 -25.78 -14.49 8.14
N ALA A 122 -26.78 -14.26 9.00
CA ALA A 122 -26.83 -14.86 10.33
C ALA A 122 -26.95 -16.40 10.30
N ASP A 123 -27.43 -16.96 9.18
CA ASP A 123 -27.59 -18.39 8.98
C ASP A 123 -26.32 -19.08 8.47
N GLU A 124 -25.37 -18.30 7.92
CA GLU A 124 -24.09 -18.82 7.46
C GLU A 124 -23.12 -19.04 8.64
N PRO A 125 -22.32 -20.12 8.61
CA PRO A 125 -21.30 -20.32 9.62
C PRO A 125 -20.22 -19.22 9.56
N PRO A 126 -19.56 -18.90 10.69
CA PRO A 126 -18.41 -17.98 10.67
C PRO A 126 -17.35 -18.44 9.66
N PRO A 127 -16.72 -17.51 8.93
CA PRO A 127 -15.80 -17.87 7.85
C PRO A 127 -14.58 -18.66 8.34
N TYR A 128 -14.10 -18.38 9.55
CA TYR A 128 -12.96 -19.06 10.18
C TYR A 128 -13.11 -19.11 11.70
N ALA A 129 -12.41 -20.04 12.35
CA ALA A 129 -12.44 -20.21 13.81
C ALA A 129 -11.93 -18.98 14.59
N VAL A 130 -11.06 -18.16 13.99
CA VAL A 130 -10.46 -16.96 14.60
C VAL A 130 -11.14 -15.65 14.21
N ALA A 131 -12.35 -15.72 13.66
CA ALA A 131 -13.10 -14.54 13.23
C ALA A 131 -13.63 -13.71 14.43
N LYS A 132 -13.41 -12.39 14.40
CA LYS A 132 -13.98 -11.45 15.37
C LYS A 132 -15.22 -10.80 14.78
N ILE A 133 -16.35 -10.84 15.51
CA ILE A 133 -17.55 -10.08 15.14
C ILE A 133 -17.28 -8.58 15.38
N VAL A 134 -17.49 -7.77 14.35
CA VAL A 134 -17.37 -6.30 14.39
C VAL A 134 -18.74 -5.67 14.60
N ALA A 135 -19.75 -6.17 13.89
CA ALA A 135 -21.12 -5.70 13.95
C ALA A 135 -22.10 -6.83 13.59
N SER A 136 -23.32 -6.75 14.08
CA SER A 136 -24.42 -7.63 13.71
C SER A 136 -25.73 -6.85 13.78
N ASN A 137 -26.45 -6.78 12.65
CA ASN A 137 -27.80 -6.22 12.55
C ASN A 137 -28.47 -6.69 11.26
N SER A 138 -29.80 -6.57 11.20
CA SER A 138 -30.58 -6.87 9.99
C SER A 138 -30.34 -8.27 9.39
N GLY A 139 -30.05 -9.27 10.23
CA GLY A 139 -29.75 -10.63 9.78
C GLY A 139 -28.37 -10.79 9.10
N LEU A 140 -27.51 -9.79 9.19
CA LEU A 140 -26.15 -9.79 8.66
C LEU A 140 -25.13 -9.70 9.81
N ILE A 141 -24.00 -10.36 9.64
CA ILE A 141 -22.90 -10.36 10.59
C ILE A 141 -21.63 -9.96 9.85
N LEU A 142 -20.98 -8.91 10.35
CA LEU A 142 -19.69 -8.44 9.84
C LEU A 142 -18.55 -9.04 10.69
N TYR A 143 -17.69 -9.80 10.04
CA TYR A 143 -16.50 -10.37 10.63
C TYR A 143 -15.24 -9.61 10.22
N LYS A 144 -14.30 -9.48 11.15
CA LYS A 144 -12.91 -9.14 10.89
C LYS A 144 -12.06 -10.38 11.13
N VAL A 145 -11.35 -10.82 10.11
CA VAL A 145 -10.58 -12.06 10.10
C VAL A 145 -9.11 -11.77 9.82
N PRO A 146 -8.16 -12.46 10.48
CA PRO A 146 -6.76 -12.40 10.07
C PRO A 146 -6.59 -12.94 8.65
N LEU A 147 -5.86 -12.23 7.80
CA LEU A 147 -5.56 -12.65 6.43
C LEU A 147 -4.09 -12.99 6.26
N TYR A 148 -3.20 -12.03 6.54
CA TYR A 148 -1.75 -12.21 6.41
C TYR A 148 -0.97 -11.72 7.62
N ASP A 149 -0.02 -12.52 8.06
CA ASP A 149 1.09 -12.13 8.91
C ASP A 149 2.30 -11.80 8.02
N ILE A 150 2.83 -10.58 8.10
CA ILE A 150 3.94 -10.12 7.25
C ILE A 150 5.23 -10.13 8.04
N TYR A 151 6.17 -10.98 7.65
CA TYR A 151 7.50 -11.07 8.22
C TYR A 151 8.49 -10.28 7.40
N LYS A 152 9.37 -9.56 8.10
CA LYS A 152 10.41 -8.73 7.48
C LYS A 152 11.78 -9.32 7.75
N SER A 153 12.52 -9.67 6.70
CA SER A 153 13.92 -10.11 6.80
C SER A 153 14.86 -9.17 6.07
N PHE A 154 16.11 -9.17 6.51
CA PHE A 154 17.18 -8.37 5.92
C PHE A 154 18.27 -9.32 5.42
N SER A 155 18.60 -9.21 4.15
CA SER A 155 19.83 -9.76 3.60
C SER A 155 20.87 -8.64 3.47
N ARG A 156 22.10 -8.96 3.03
CA ARG A 156 23.17 -7.96 2.86
C ARG A 156 22.81 -6.82 1.89
N THR A 157 21.86 -7.05 0.97
CA THR A 157 21.53 -6.09 -0.09
C THR A 157 20.04 -5.84 -0.24
N ASN A 158 19.19 -6.73 0.28
CA ASN A 158 17.74 -6.66 0.09
C ASN A 158 17.01 -6.68 1.43
N ILE A 159 15.82 -6.09 1.39
CA ILE A 159 14.82 -6.14 2.44
C ILE A 159 13.63 -6.91 1.87
N ASP A 160 13.30 -8.03 2.50
CA ASP A 160 12.26 -8.95 2.05
C ASP A 160 11.06 -8.91 2.99
N TYR A 161 9.87 -8.95 2.41
CA TYR A 161 8.59 -9.01 3.10
C TYR A 161 7.84 -10.26 2.62
N ASN A 162 7.65 -11.22 3.51
CA ASN A 162 6.96 -12.47 3.23
C ASN A 162 5.61 -12.47 3.91
N PHE A 163 4.55 -12.75 3.14
CA PHE A 163 3.20 -12.83 3.65
C PHE A 163 2.88 -14.30 3.95
N ALA A 164 2.66 -14.61 5.22
CA ALA A 164 2.18 -15.91 5.65
C ALA A 164 0.66 -15.83 5.82
N GLY A 165 -0.08 -16.66 5.09
CA GLY A 165 -1.53 -16.81 5.21
C GLY A 165 -1.89 -17.25 6.63
N ALA A 166 -2.88 -16.58 7.23
CA ALA A 166 -3.32 -16.90 8.59
C ALA A 166 -4.12 -18.21 8.67
N THR A 167 -4.57 -18.75 7.53
CA THR A 167 -5.24 -20.05 7.43
C THR A 167 -4.62 -20.89 6.30
N SER A 168 -4.77 -22.21 6.37
CA SER A 168 -4.21 -23.14 5.37
C SER A 168 -4.83 -23.01 3.98
N THR A 169 -5.95 -22.30 3.85
CA THR A 169 -6.65 -22.05 2.58
C THR A 169 -6.11 -20.83 1.85
N GLU A 170 -5.44 -19.91 2.55
CA GLU A 170 -4.89 -18.70 1.93
C GLU A 170 -3.54 -19.03 1.28
N PRO A 171 -3.29 -18.59 0.04
CA PRO A 171 -2.03 -18.86 -0.62
C PRO A 171 -0.88 -18.14 0.10
N ASN A 172 0.12 -18.90 0.53
CA ASN A 172 1.39 -18.43 1.12
C ASN A 172 2.36 -17.82 0.08
N SER A 173 1.86 -17.35 -1.06
CA SER A 173 2.69 -17.05 -2.24
C SER A 173 3.06 -15.58 -2.40
N LEU A 174 2.56 -14.68 -1.56
CA LEU A 174 2.83 -13.26 -1.70
C LEU A 174 4.15 -12.88 -1.02
N ALA A 175 5.06 -12.31 -1.80
CA ALA A 175 6.33 -11.79 -1.30
C ALA A 175 6.68 -10.49 -2.03
N MET A 176 7.30 -9.56 -1.31
CA MET A 176 7.82 -8.32 -1.87
C MET A 176 9.25 -8.11 -1.41
N THR A 177 10.13 -7.65 -2.29
CA THR A 177 11.53 -7.38 -1.93
C THR A 177 12.03 -6.12 -2.61
N HIS A 178 12.91 -5.39 -1.92
CA HIS A 178 13.61 -4.27 -2.54
C HIS A 178 15.06 -4.20 -2.08
N ARG A 179 15.88 -3.55 -2.90
CA ARG A 179 17.27 -3.27 -2.52
C ARG A 179 17.32 -2.18 -1.46
N GLU A 180 18.21 -2.33 -0.49
CA GLU A 180 18.44 -1.27 0.50
C GLU A 180 18.85 0.04 -0.20
N GLY A 181 18.23 1.15 0.22
CA GLY A 181 18.42 2.47 -0.40
C GLY A 181 17.63 2.71 -1.69
N TYR A 182 16.99 1.67 -2.24
CA TYR A 182 16.09 1.78 -3.40
C TYR A 182 14.65 1.60 -2.95
N ARG A 183 13.75 2.23 -3.70
CA ARG A 183 12.31 2.23 -3.40
C ARG A 183 11.50 1.24 -4.24
N ASP A 184 12.01 0.82 -5.39
CA ASP A 184 11.34 -0.16 -6.25
C ASP A 184 11.19 -1.50 -5.53
N LEU A 185 9.98 -2.07 -5.57
CA LEU A 185 9.69 -3.38 -4.96
C LEU A 185 9.36 -4.41 -6.03
N ASP A 186 10.11 -5.50 -6.05
CA ASP A 186 9.83 -6.66 -6.88
C ASP A 186 8.83 -7.58 -6.17
N THR A 187 7.90 -8.15 -6.92
CA THR A 187 6.89 -9.09 -6.44
C THR A 187 6.64 -10.18 -7.49
N LYS A 188 5.94 -11.25 -7.09
CA LYS A 188 5.44 -12.30 -7.97
C LYS A 188 3.95 -12.49 -7.72
N VAL A 189 3.17 -12.51 -8.80
CA VAL A 189 1.71 -12.72 -8.76
C VAL A 189 1.36 -13.69 -9.87
N ASN A 190 0.63 -14.76 -9.55
CA ASN A 190 0.30 -15.83 -10.52
C ASN A 190 1.53 -16.34 -11.31
N GLY A 191 2.69 -16.42 -10.65
CA GLY A 191 3.96 -16.84 -11.27
C GLY A 191 4.62 -15.79 -12.18
N LEU A 192 4.00 -14.62 -12.37
CA LEU A 192 4.52 -13.54 -13.20
C LEU A 192 5.42 -12.60 -12.38
N ASN A 193 6.50 -12.14 -13.02
CA ASN A 193 7.44 -11.20 -12.42
C ASN A 193 6.94 -9.77 -12.58
N LEU A 194 6.69 -9.09 -11.45
CA LEU A 194 6.18 -7.73 -11.45
C LEU A 194 7.07 -6.82 -10.61
N ARG A 195 7.01 -5.51 -10.89
CA ARG A 195 7.72 -4.49 -10.13
C ARG A 195 6.82 -3.30 -9.85
N TRP A 196 6.71 -2.91 -8.59
CA TRP A 196 6.26 -1.60 -8.17
C TRP A 196 7.42 -0.61 -8.34
N HIS A 197 7.42 0.09 -9.47
CA HIS A 197 8.44 1.08 -9.80
C HIS A 197 8.01 2.48 -9.37
N VAL A 198 8.91 3.24 -8.76
CA VAL A 198 8.71 4.65 -8.46
C VAL A 198 9.78 5.49 -9.14
N THR A 199 9.34 6.49 -9.91
CA THR A 199 10.27 7.45 -10.50
C THR A 199 10.78 8.37 -9.40
N TYR A 200 12.03 8.13 -8.98
CA TYR A 200 12.71 8.96 -8.00
C TYR A 200 12.95 10.37 -8.56
N SER A 201 12.39 11.38 -7.89
CA SER A 201 12.79 12.78 -8.08
C SER A 201 13.42 13.28 -6.78
N PRO A 202 14.67 13.78 -6.79
CA PRO A 202 15.29 14.37 -5.61
C PRO A 202 14.61 15.68 -5.18
N VAL A 203 13.76 16.27 -6.03
CA VAL A 203 13.12 17.57 -5.82
C VAL A 203 11.68 17.41 -5.29
N VAL A 204 11.01 16.30 -5.60
CA VAL A 204 9.60 16.05 -5.24
C VAL A 204 9.50 14.67 -4.60
N ILE A 205 8.99 14.60 -3.37
CA ILE A 205 8.62 13.33 -2.73
C ILE A 205 7.42 12.79 -3.51
N ASN A 206 7.70 11.95 -4.50
CA ASN A 206 6.69 11.28 -5.30
C ASN A 206 6.45 9.90 -4.68
N ASP A 207 5.30 9.72 -4.04
CA ASP A 207 4.84 8.42 -3.53
C ASP A 207 3.87 7.79 -4.56
N HIS A 208 4.21 7.90 -5.84
CA HIS A 208 3.48 7.30 -6.95
C HIS A 208 4.29 6.11 -7.48
N TYR A 209 3.74 4.92 -7.28
CA TYR A 209 4.27 3.67 -7.78
C TYR A 209 3.43 3.15 -8.94
N LYS A 210 4.08 2.60 -9.96
CA LYS A 210 3.46 1.89 -11.07
C LYS A 210 3.81 0.41 -10.97
N LEU A 211 2.82 -0.46 -11.04
CA LEU A 211 3.03 -1.90 -11.14
C LEU A 211 3.20 -2.27 -12.62
N THR A 212 4.40 -2.72 -12.98
CA THR A 212 4.73 -3.10 -14.37
C THR A 212 5.10 -4.57 -14.44
N LEU A 213 4.66 -5.22 -15.53
CA LEU A 213 5.09 -6.57 -15.88
C LEU A 213 6.53 -6.54 -16.35
N LEU A 214 7.41 -7.29 -15.67
CA LEU A 214 8.79 -7.44 -16.09
C LEU A 214 8.87 -8.40 -17.27
N THR A 215 9.71 -8.07 -18.23
CA THR A 215 10.05 -8.95 -19.34
C THR A 215 10.90 -10.14 -18.88
N ASP A 216 11.00 -11.16 -19.74
CA ASP A 216 11.73 -12.39 -19.43
C ASP A 216 13.23 -12.18 -19.15
N TYR A 217 13.82 -11.10 -19.66
CA TYR A 217 15.24 -10.79 -19.44
C TYR A 217 15.47 -9.86 -18.24
N GLU A 218 14.43 -9.17 -17.76
CA GLU A 218 14.54 -8.31 -16.59
C GLU A 218 14.69 -9.14 -15.32
N LEU A 219 15.66 -8.76 -14.48
CA LEU A 219 15.87 -9.40 -13.19
C LEU A 219 14.74 -9.04 -12.23
N ASN A 220 14.09 -10.07 -11.68
CA ASN A 220 13.28 -9.95 -10.48
C ASN A 220 14.12 -10.44 -9.29
N ARG A 221 14.13 -9.69 -8.19
CA ARG A 221 14.91 -10.06 -7.00
C ARG A 221 14.42 -11.35 -6.32
N LEU A 222 13.17 -11.73 -6.53
CA LEU A 222 12.58 -13.00 -6.07
C LEU A 222 12.90 -14.17 -7.02
N ASP A 223 13.67 -13.95 -8.09
CA ASP A 223 14.15 -15.05 -8.93
C ASP A 223 15.15 -15.92 -8.19
N GLU A 224 15.10 -17.22 -8.45
CA GLU A 224 16.13 -18.15 -8.02
C GLU A 224 17.48 -17.79 -8.66
N ASP A 225 18.58 -18.11 -7.98
CA ASP A 225 19.92 -17.74 -8.45
C ASP A 225 20.24 -18.30 -9.84
N VAL A 226 19.75 -19.51 -10.16
CA VAL A 226 19.91 -20.12 -11.47
C VAL A 226 19.25 -19.26 -12.57
N ILE A 227 18.04 -18.76 -12.30
CA ILE A 227 17.30 -17.87 -13.22
C ILE A 227 18.02 -16.53 -13.35
N LYS A 228 18.48 -15.94 -12.25
CA LYS A 228 19.24 -14.68 -12.27
C LYS A 228 20.51 -14.79 -13.11
N ILE A 229 21.27 -15.89 -12.96
CA ILE A 229 22.47 -16.15 -13.75
C ILE A 229 22.13 -16.31 -15.23
N ALA A 230 21.06 -17.03 -15.56
CA ALA A 230 20.61 -17.22 -16.94
C ALA A 230 20.24 -15.88 -17.60
N LYS A 231 19.42 -15.05 -16.94
CA LYS A 231 19.02 -13.73 -17.43
C LYS A 231 20.22 -12.80 -17.64
N ASN A 232 21.18 -12.78 -16.72
CA ASN A 232 22.41 -11.99 -16.85
C ASN A 232 23.29 -12.39 -18.05
N ARG A 233 23.17 -13.62 -18.54
CA ARG A 233 23.92 -14.11 -19.71
C ARG A 233 23.21 -13.82 -21.03
N MET A 234 21.95 -13.39 -21.01
CA MET A 234 21.21 -13.04 -22.22
C MET A 234 21.79 -11.77 -22.84
N LYS A 235 22.21 -11.86 -24.12
CA LYS A 235 22.55 -10.68 -24.91
C LYS A 235 21.26 -10.05 -25.42
N ILE A 236 20.82 -8.99 -24.76
CA ILE A 236 19.57 -8.31 -25.12
C ILE A 236 19.85 -7.34 -26.28
N ASP A 237 19.15 -7.53 -27.41
CA ASP A 237 19.15 -6.53 -28.50
C ASP A 237 18.42 -5.27 -28.01
N ARG A 238 19.00 -4.09 -28.25
CA ARG A 238 18.42 -2.79 -27.83
C ARG A 238 17.01 -2.58 -28.36
N LYS A 239 16.61 -3.24 -29.46
CA LYS A 239 15.24 -3.19 -29.98
C LYS A 239 14.23 -3.99 -29.16
N GLN A 240 14.68 -5.01 -28.43
CA GLN A 240 13.85 -5.82 -27.52
C GLN A 240 13.79 -5.24 -26.10
N GLN A 241 14.61 -4.20 -25.80
CA GLN A 241 14.62 -3.49 -24.50
C GLN A 241 13.38 -2.62 -24.27
N ASN A 242 12.54 -2.41 -25.28
CA ASN A 242 11.22 -1.83 -25.09
C ASN A 242 10.31 -2.92 -24.50
N GLY A 243 10.44 -3.14 -23.19
CA GLY A 243 9.64 -4.11 -22.47
C GLY A 243 8.15 -3.77 -22.48
N TYR A 244 7.35 -4.59 -21.79
CA TYR A 244 5.94 -4.28 -21.60
C TYR A 244 5.82 -2.94 -20.86
N ASN A 245 5.50 -1.86 -21.56
CA ASN A 245 5.06 -0.59 -20.96
C ASN A 245 3.66 -0.70 -20.33
N PHE A 246 3.22 -1.93 -20.06
CA PHE A 246 1.94 -2.25 -19.48
C PHE A 246 1.96 -1.92 -17.99
N VAL A 247 1.03 -1.06 -17.57
CA VAL A 247 0.86 -0.69 -16.16
C VAL A 247 -0.42 -1.33 -15.64
N ALA A 248 -0.25 -2.30 -14.74
CA ALA A 248 -1.35 -3.06 -14.17
C ALA A 248 -2.09 -2.32 -13.05
N ALA A 249 -1.34 -1.50 -12.30
CA ALA A 249 -1.85 -0.76 -11.16
C ALA A 249 -0.98 0.46 -10.84
N HIS A 250 -1.57 1.42 -10.14
CA HIS A 250 -0.92 2.57 -9.54
C HIS A 250 -1.20 2.59 -8.04
N TYR A 251 -0.18 2.81 -7.23
CA TYR A 251 -0.36 3.33 -5.87
C TYR A 251 0.05 4.80 -5.87
N THR A 252 -0.78 5.68 -5.32
CA THR A 252 -0.49 7.13 -5.31
C THR A 252 -1.04 7.81 -4.06
N ARG A 253 -0.33 8.83 -3.57
CA ARG A 253 -0.79 9.73 -2.51
C ARG A 253 -1.29 11.07 -3.03
N GLU A 254 -1.43 11.23 -4.34
CA GLU A 254 -1.86 12.48 -4.99
C GLU A 254 -3.25 12.96 -4.48
N PHE A 255 -4.09 12.03 -4.04
CA PHE A 255 -5.43 12.31 -3.48
C PHE A 255 -5.46 12.39 -1.95
N ALA A 256 -4.30 12.45 -1.28
CA ALA A 256 -4.27 12.54 0.17
C ALA A 256 -4.93 13.85 0.63
N THR A 257 -5.90 13.76 1.53
CA THR A 257 -6.63 14.93 2.04
C THR A 257 -6.01 15.39 3.34
N SER A 258 -5.52 16.63 3.41
CA SER A 258 -4.95 17.21 4.63
C SER A 258 -6.00 17.99 5.41
N ILE A 259 -6.83 17.32 6.22
CA ILE A 259 -7.82 18.00 7.08
C ILE A 259 -7.99 17.21 8.40
N PHE A 260 -8.24 17.92 9.51
CA PHE A 260 -8.69 17.41 10.81
C PHE A 260 -10.07 16.71 10.72
N ARG A 261 -10.12 15.58 10.02
CA ARG A 261 -11.29 14.72 9.94
C ARG A 261 -11.05 13.47 10.79
N TRP A 262 -12.15 12.84 11.19
CA TRP A 262 -12.10 11.57 11.90
C TRP A 262 -11.66 10.41 10.98
N VAL A 263 -11.79 10.59 9.66
CA VAL A 263 -11.18 9.76 8.61
C VAL A 263 -10.31 10.65 7.75
N SER A 264 -9.04 10.28 7.59
CA SER A 264 -8.09 10.94 6.69
C SER A 264 -7.81 10.02 5.51
N GLN A 265 -8.14 10.43 4.29
CA GLN A 265 -7.74 9.70 3.09
C GLN A 265 -6.25 9.95 2.82
N GLU A 266 -5.45 8.89 2.76
CA GLU A 266 -3.99 8.95 2.74
C GLU A 266 -3.36 8.56 1.40
N ALA A 267 -4.04 7.71 0.63
CA ALA A 267 -3.59 7.22 -0.68
C ALA A 267 -4.72 6.55 -1.46
N HIS A 268 -4.42 6.14 -2.70
CA HIS A 268 -5.23 5.22 -3.50
C HIS A 268 -4.37 4.12 -4.09
N LEU A 269 -4.98 2.94 -4.18
CA LEU A 269 -4.65 1.96 -5.20
C LEU A 269 -5.64 2.11 -6.36
N ILE A 270 -5.14 2.25 -7.57
CA ILE A 270 -5.91 2.29 -8.82
C ILE A 270 -5.44 1.11 -9.65
N LEU A 271 -6.32 0.20 -10.05
CA LEU A 271 -5.92 -1.01 -10.76
C LEU A 271 -6.95 -1.41 -11.81
N GLY A 272 -6.48 -2.14 -12.81
CA GLY A 272 -7.37 -2.83 -13.74
C GLY A 272 -7.82 -4.15 -13.18
N GLU A 273 -9.07 -4.48 -13.41
CA GLU A 273 -9.61 -5.80 -13.08
C GLU A 273 -10.56 -6.28 -14.18
N TYR A 274 -10.72 -7.59 -14.26
CA TYR A 274 -11.85 -8.19 -14.96
C TYR A 274 -13.00 -8.35 -13.98
N SER A 275 -14.14 -7.75 -14.29
CA SER A 275 -15.35 -7.88 -13.49
C SER A 275 -16.56 -8.15 -14.38
N THR A 276 -17.38 -9.12 -13.99
CA THR A 276 -18.70 -9.36 -14.59
C THR A 276 -19.77 -8.41 -14.02
N ASP A 277 -19.48 -7.74 -12.90
CA ASP A 277 -20.37 -6.82 -12.21
C ASP A 277 -19.72 -5.42 -12.09
N GLN A 278 -20.05 -4.58 -13.07
CA GLN A 278 -19.56 -3.20 -13.16
C GLN A 278 -20.11 -2.30 -12.04
N GLY A 279 -21.18 -2.72 -11.35
CA GLY A 279 -21.86 -1.94 -10.30
C GLY A 279 -21.39 -2.23 -8.88
N SER A 280 -20.57 -3.27 -8.66
CA SER A 280 -20.11 -3.59 -7.29
C SER A 280 -19.15 -2.53 -6.74
N PHE A 281 -19.61 -1.81 -5.71
CA PHE A 281 -18.85 -0.80 -4.96
C PHE A 281 -18.50 -1.22 -3.53
N GLY A 282 -19.07 -2.31 -3.01
CA GLY A 282 -18.79 -2.83 -1.67
C GLY A 282 -17.89 -4.07 -1.68
N LEU A 283 -18.10 -5.00 -0.76
CA LEU A 283 -17.22 -6.17 -0.58
C LEU A 283 -17.51 -7.34 -1.53
N ASN A 284 -18.60 -7.26 -2.29
CA ASN A 284 -19.03 -8.37 -3.14
C ASN A 284 -18.19 -8.43 -4.43
N ASN A 285 -17.85 -9.65 -4.85
CA ASN A 285 -17.21 -9.92 -6.14
C ASN A 285 -15.85 -9.22 -6.36
N ILE A 286 -15.03 -9.04 -5.31
CA ILE A 286 -13.66 -8.55 -5.45
C ILE A 286 -12.77 -9.66 -6.03
N PRO A 287 -12.12 -9.46 -7.20
CA PRO A 287 -11.26 -10.49 -7.79
C PRO A 287 -10.04 -10.81 -6.91
N PRO A 288 -9.56 -12.07 -6.88
CA PRO A 288 -8.39 -12.44 -6.08
C PRO A 288 -7.13 -11.60 -6.37
N LEU A 289 -6.89 -11.27 -7.65
CA LEU A 289 -5.79 -10.38 -8.03
C LEU A 289 -5.92 -8.99 -7.38
N THR A 290 -7.12 -8.42 -7.37
CA THR A 290 -7.44 -7.14 -6.70
C THR A 290 -7.13 -7.22 -5.21
N GLU A 291 -7.43 -8.34 -4.56
CA GLU A 291 -7.12 -8.57 -3.15
C GLU A 291 -5.61 -8.65 -2.87
N GLU A 292 -4.86 -9.39 -3.69
CA GLU A 292 -3.40 -9.51 -3.58
C GLU A 292 -2.72 -8.15 -3.77
N LEU A 293 -3.08 -7.41 -4.81
CA LEU A 293 -2.54 -6.07 -5.08
C LEU A 293 -2.97 -5.06 -4.01
N GLY A 294 -4.17 -5.21 -3.46
CA GLY A 294 -4.63 -4.49 -2.26
C GLY A 294 -3.69 -4.69 -1.09
N CYS A 295 -3.37 -5.93 -0.76
CA CYS A 295 -2.44 -6.27 0.32
C CYS A 295 -1.03 -5.72 0.08
N GLN A 296 -0.50 -5.83 -1.15
CA GLN A 296 0.79 -5.25 -1.52
C GLN A 296 0.81 -3.72 -1.33
N SER A 297 -0.21 -3.02 -1.82
CA SER A 297 -0.26 -1.55 -1.74
C SER A 297 -0.44 -1.03 -0.31
N LEU A 298 -1.14 -1.76 0.56
CA LEU A 298 -1.20 -1.46 1.99
C LEU A 298 0.19 -1.54 2.65
N LEU A 299 0.99 -2.55 2.28
CA LEU A 299 2.36 -2.67 2.75
C LEU A 299 3.23 -1.51 2.22
N ILE A 300 3.12 -1.17 0.93
CA ILE A 300 3.82 0.00 0.34
C ILE A 300 3.47 1.27 1.12
N HIS A 301 2.18 1.48 1.38
CA HIS A 301 1.71 2.64 2.13
C HIS A 301 2.36 2.72 3.51
N TYR A 302 2.41 1.61 4.24
CA TYR A 302 3.03 1.53 5.56
C TYR A 302 4.54 1.77 5.51
N ILE A 303 5.26 1.17 4.56
CA ILE A 303 6.71 1.38 4.38
C ILE A 303 6.99 2.87 4.20
N GLU A 304 6.23 3.53 3.33
CA GLU A 304 6.42 4.95 3.04
C GLU A 304 6.01 5.84 4.21
N TYR A 305 4.92 5.50 4.90
CA TYR A 305 4.54 6.16 6.15
C TYR A 305 5.68 6.10 7.18
N MET A 306 6.24 4.92 7.43
CA MET A 306 7.35 4.76 8.38
C MET A 306 8.62 5.49 7.94
N ASN A 307 8.91 5.52 6.64
CA ASN A 307 10.04 6.28 6.11
C ASN A 307 9.88 7.79 6.32
N ARG A 308 8.66 8.34 6.16
CA ARG A 308 8.37 9.75 6.46
C ARG A 308 8.52 10.06 7.96
N GLN A 309 7.92 9.24 8.82
CA GLN A 309 8.03 9.40 10.28
C GLN A 309 9.49 9.42 10.76
N ARG A 310 10.35 8.54 10.21
CA ARG A 310 11.79 8.55 10.50
C ARG A 310 12.49 9.83 10.05
N LYS A 311 12.19 10.34 8.84
CA LYS A 311 12.78 11.58 8.33
C LYS A 311 12.38 12.79 9.18
N ASP A 312 11.12 12.86 9.60
CA ASP A 312 10.60 13.94 10.44
C ASP A 312 11.24 13.93 11.83
N THR A 313 11.44 12.73 12.40
CA THR A 313 12.12 12.54 13.68
C THR A 313 13.56 13.04 13.62
N VAL A 314 14.33 12.60 12.61
CA VAL A 314 15.73 13.01 12.41
C VAL A 314 15.83 14.52 12.16
N ALA A 315 14.91 15.11 11.37
CA ALA A 315 14.87 16.55 11.15
C ALA A 315 14.57 17.33 12.45
N GLY A 316 13.64 16.82 13.27
CA GLY A 316 13.32 17.37 14.58
C GLY A 316 14.50 17.33 15.55
N GLU A 317 15.22 16.23 15.62
CA GLU A 317 16.44 16.08 16.43
C GLU A 317 17.54 17.04 16.01
N ARG A 318 17.79 17.19 14.70
CA ARG A 318 18.75 18.16 14.17
C ARG A 318 18.38 19.60 14.54
N ARG A 319 17.10 19.97 14.44
CA ARG A 319 16.62 21.29 14.84
C ARG A 319 16.82 21.54 16.34
N ARG A 320 16.53 20.55 17.20
CA ARG A 320 16.78 20.63 18.65
C ARG A 320 18.26 20.78 18.96
N HIS A 321 19.12 19.98 18.32
CA HIS A 321 20.57 20.06 18.51
C HIS A 321 21.14 21.43 18.09
N ASN A 322 20.70 21.96 16.95
CA ASN A 322 21.12 23.29 16.49
C ASN A 322 20.60 24.40 17.42
N ARG A 323 19.39 24.27 17.97
CA ARG A 323 18.84 25.22 18.95
C ARG A 323 19.61 25.20 20.27
N MET A 324 20.07 24.04 20.74
CA MET A 324 20.92 23.96 21.94
C MET A 324 22.31 24.58 21.72
N LYS A 325 22.91 24.42 20.53
CA LYS A 325 24.19 25.08 20.20
C LYS A 325 24.12 26.60 20.16
N LEU A 326 22.96 27.17 19.82
CA LEU A 326 22.72 28.62 19.83
C LEU A 326 22.46 29.20 21.22
N VAL A 327 22.17 28.36 22.23
CA VAL A 327 21.84 28.79 23.60
C VAL A 327 23.03 28.64 24.56
N SER A 328 24.17 28.08 24.13
CA SER A 328 25.41 28.15 24.90
C SER A 328 25.97 29.56 24.85
N PRO A 329 25.96 30.35 25.93
CA PRO A 329 26.64 31.64 25.94
C PRO A 329 28.13 31.35 25.89
N THR A 330 28.80 32.00 24.96
CA THR A 330 30.24 32.18 24.93
C THR A 330 30.65 32.72 26.31
N ASN A 331 31.36 31.94 27.11
CA ASN A 331 32.14 32.48 28.22
C ASN A 331 33.24 33.33 27.59
N VAL A 332 32.92 34.60 27.35
CA VAL A 332 33.90 35.64 27.05
C VAL A 332 34.58 35.96 28.37
N ASN A 333 35.66 35.24 28.67
CA ASN A 333 36.59 35.66 29.70
C ASN A 333 37.44 36.80 29.12
N LEU A 334 36.89 38.01 29.21
CA LEU A 334 37.61 39.28 29.15
C LEU A 334 38.09 39.58 30.57
N GLY A 335 39.40 39.58 30.78
CA GLY A 335 39.95 39.95 32.08
C GLY A 335 41.45 39.79 32.18
N MET A 336 42.18 40.71 31.53
CA MET A 336 43.51 41.10 32.00
C MET A 336 43.43 41.54 33.47
N ARG A 337 44.27 40.96 34.33
CA ARG A 337 45.26 41.70 35.13
C ARG A 337 46.28 40.75 35.72
#